data_AF-A0A2M7PAU1-F1
#
_entry.id   AF-A0A2M7PAU1-F1
#
_cell.length_a   1.000
_cell.length_b   1.000
_cell.length_c   1.000
_cell.angle_alpha   90.00
_cell.angle_beta   90.00
_cell.angle_gamma   90.00
#
_symmetry.space_group_name_H-M   'P 1'
#
loop_
_entity.id
_entity.type
_entity.pdbx_description
1 polymer ?
#
loop_
_entity_poly.entity_id
_entity_poly.type
_entity_poly.pdbx_seq_one_letter_code
_entity_poly.pdbx_strand_id
1 'polypeptide(L)'
;MGKMTGYDALEPWIRVLEITLAKPSLKDNTADLDRILKALRKDGAFDTIVSDLSLVKRIPGLLRESGYRGEAVLHRADGCWHLIDFIPAGIQRPIYGLAVDLGTTTVVLELVDLRNRKSVDSATFHNPQIKTGVDILSRIHFASSGMDAVSELQKMVIEGINARVGEMMKALGAMPESVVAISVAGNTTMTHMFLGITPYWICREPYIPAANRFEGIKALDLGLAINPLAPVQVFPNIGSYFGGDLIAGILASGMGERSEISILVDVGTNAEVVIG
;
A
#
# COMPACT_ATOMS: atom_id res chain seq x y z
N MET A 1 -5.56 -27.46 3.91
CA MET A 1 -6.38 -26.99 2.77
C MET A 1 -7.19 -25.82 3.31
N GLY A 2 -6.72 -24.59 3.13
CA GLY A 2 -7.33 -23.40 3.73
C GLY A 2 -8.73 -23.19 3.18
N LYS A 3 -9.72 -22.98 4.06
CA LYS A 3 -11.06 -22.59 3.64
C LYS A 3 -10.96 -21.20 2.99
N MET A 4 -11.44 -21.10 1.75
CA MET A 4 -11.69 -19.81 1.09
C MET A 4 -12.52 -18.94 2.03
N THR A 5 -12.01 -17.77 2.39
CA THR A 5 -12.73 -16.77 3.18
C THR A 5 -13.64 -15.97 2.24
N GLY A 6 -14.65 -15.26 2.77
CA GLY A 6 -15.56 -14.42 1.97
C GLY A 6 -14.85 -13.38 1.10
N TYR A 7 -13.58 -13.08 1.40
CA TYR A 7 -12.73 -12.12 0.70
C TYR A 7 -12.27 -12.56 -0.70
N ASP A 8 -12.30 -13.86 -1.04
CA ASP A 8 -11.92 -14.32 -2.39
C ASP A 8 -12.86 -13.80 -3.48
N ALA A 9 -14.10 -13.47 -3.10
CA ALA A 9 -15.13 -12.90 -3.97
C ALA A 9 -15.05 -11.37 -4.10
N LEU A 10 -14.19 -10.69 -3.34
CA LEU A 10 -14.04 -9.24 -3.44
C LEU A 10 -13.26 -8.86 -4.69
N GLU A 11 -13.69 -7.79 -5.34
CA GLU A 11 -12.92 -7.18 -6.40
C GLU A 11 -11.59 -6.65 -5.84
N PRO A 12 -10.45 -6.89 -6.53
CA PRO A 12 -9.18 -6.38 -6.08
C PRO A 12 -9.20 -4.85 -6.19
N TRP A 13 -8.74 -4.17 -5.13
CA TRP A 13 -8.66 -2.71 -5.08
C TRP A 13 -7.69 -2.12 -6.12
N ILE A 14 -6.76 -2.94 -6.61
CA ILE A 14 -5.93 -2.67 -7.79
C ILE A 14 -6.50 -3.41 -8.99
N ARG A 15 -6.81 -2.68 -10.05
CA ARG A 15 -7.32 -3.21 -11.32
C ARG A 15 -6.22 -3.20 -12.36
N VAL A 16 -6.00 -4.34 -13.01
CA VAL A 16 -5.09 -4.47 -14.15
C VAL A 16 -5.95 -4.81 -15.36
N LEU A 17 -5.88 -3.99 -16.40
CA LEU A 17 -6.72 -4.13 -17.59
C LEU A 17 -5.85 -4.15 -18.85
N GLU A 18 -5.94 -5.22 -19.62
CA GLU A 18 -5.39 -5.25 -20.97
C GLU A 18 -6.19 -4.31 -21.87
N ILE A 19 -5.49 -3.38 -22.52
CA ILE A 19 -6.06 -2.41 -23.44
C ILE A 19 -5.32 -2.40 -24.77
N THR A 20 -6.10 -2.33 -25.86
CA THR A 20 -5.60 -2.13 -27.22
C THR A 20 -6.18 -0.82 -27.75
N LEU A 21 -5.31 0.10 -28.14
CA LEU A 21 -5.66 1.44 -28.57
C LEU A 21 -5.51 1.59 -30.08
N ALA A 22 -6.37 2.40 -30.69
CA ALA A 22 -6.19 2.81 -32.08
C ALA A 22 -4.97 3.73 -32.21
N LYS A 23 -4.11 3.42 -33.19
CA LYS A 23 -2.95 4.24 -33.53
C LYS A 23 -3.40 5.63 -34.01
N PRO A 24 -2.64 6.71 -33.73
CA PRO A 24 -2.95 8.03 -34.24
C PRO A 24 -2.89 8.06 -35.77
N SER A 25 -3.72 8.91 -36.35
CA SER A 25 -3.77 9.13 -37.80
C SER A 25 -4.21 10.55 -38.11
N LEU A 26 -4.14 10.98 -39.38
CA LEU A 26 -4.68 12.28 -39.79
C LEU A 26 -6.19 12.44 -39.51
N LYS A 27 -6.92 11.33 -39.37
CA LYS A 27 -8.36 11.32 -39.04
C LYS A 27 -8.63 11.20 -37.54
N ASP A 28 -7.60 10.94 -36.74
CA ASP A 28 -7.69 10.78 -35.29
C ASP A 28 -6.39 11.28 -34.65
N ASN A 29 -6.41 12.55 -34.26
CA ASN A 29 -5.32 13.27 -33.58
C ASN A 29 -5.52 13.35 -32.05
N THR A 30 -6.34 12.46 -31.46
CA THR A 30 -6.55 12.36 -30.00
C THR A 30 -5.20 12.23 -29.27
N ALA A 31 -5.04 12.95 -28.15
CA ALA A 31 -3.84 12.89 -27.32
C ALA A 31 -3.65 11.50 -26.70
N ASP A 32 -2.41 11.17 -26.32
CA ASP A 32 -2.05 9.82 -25.88
C ASP A 32 -2.73 9.39 -24.59
N LEU A 33 -2.76 10.27 -23.58
CA LEU A 33 -3.50 10.01 -22.34
C LEU A 33 -4.99 9.85 -22.64
N ASP A 34 -5.58 10.76 -23.42
CA ASP A 34 -7.00 10.72 -23.77
C ASP A 34 -7.39 9.44 -24.50
N ARG A 35 -6.50 8.87 -25.33
CA ARG A 35 -6.70 7.54 -25.94
C ARG A 35 -6.84 6.44 -24.89
N ILE A 36 -5.96 6.42 -23.89
CA ILE A 36 -6.01 5.48 -22.77
C ILE A 36 -7.32 5.67 -22.00
N LEU A 37 -7.63 6.90 -21.58
CA LEU A 37 -8.82 7.20 -20.79
C LEU A 37 -10.11 6.85 -21.55
N LYS A 38 -10.18 7.13 -22.85
CA LYS A 38 -11.31 6.77 -23.70
C LYS A 38 -11.49 5.26 -23.80
N ALA A 39 -10.40 4.49 -23.91
CA ALA A 39 -10.48 3.03 -23.95
C ALA A 39 -10.97 2.46 -22.62
N LEU A 40 -10.48 2.98 -21.49
CA LEU A 40 -10.87 2.55 -20.16
C LEU A 40 -12.35 2.85 -19.85
N ARG A 41 -12.88 3.97 -20.36
CA ARG A 41 -14.29 4.36 -20.18
C ARG A 41 -15.29 3.60 -21.05
N LYS A 42 -14.82 2.84 -22.05
CA LYS A 42 -15.67 2.27 -23.11
C LYS A 42 -16.81 1.39 -22.59
N ASP A 43 -16.58 0.66 -21.50
CA ASP A 43 -17.54 -0.28 -20.92
C ASP A 43 -18.30 0.30 -19.71
N GLY A 44 -18.16 1.60 -19.42
CA GLY A 44 -18.83 2.29 -18.31
C GLY A 44 -18.34 1.88 -16.91
N ALA A 45 -17.37 0.97 -16.81
CA ALA A 45 -16.82 0.48 -15.54
C ALA A 45 -15.98 1.54 -14.78
N PHE A 46 -15.50 2.56 -15.48
CA PHE A 46 -14.64 3.61 -14.94
C PHE A 46 -15.24 4.97 -15.27
N ASP A 47 -15.59 5.74 -14.24
CA ASP A 47 -16.21 7.06 -14.36
C ASP A 47 -15.15 8.16 -14.59
N THR A 48 -14.63 8.71 -13.49
CA THR A 48 -13.58 9.71 -13.48
C THR A 48 -12.24 9.00 -13.33
N ILE A 49 -11.34 9.18 -14.30
CA ILE A 49 -9.99 8.66 -14.25
C ILE A 49 -9.03 9.84 -14.28
N VAL A 50 -8.13 9.90 -13.30
CA VAL A 50 -7.06 10.89 -13.19
C VAL A 50 -5.70 10.23 -13.37
N SER A 51 -4.69 10.99 -13.78
CA SER A 51 -3.32 10.52 -13.95
C SER A 51 -2.35 11.61 -13.51
N ASP A 52 -1.28 11.20 -12.84
CA ASP A 52 -0.21 12.11 -12.43
C ASP A 52 0.67 12.52 -13.61
N LEU A 53 1.17 13.76 -13.56
CA LEU A 53 2.05 14.34 -14.59
C LEU A 53 3.29 13.47 -14.87
N SER A 54 3.82 12.79 -13.85
CA SER A 54 4.97 11.87 -13.99
C SER A 54 4.67 10.72 -14.95
N LEU A 55 3.45 10.19 -14.94
CA LEU A 55 3.01 9.16 -15.88
C LEU A 55 2.70 9.75 -17.25
N VAL A 56 2.05 10.92 -17.31
CA VAL A 56 1.76 11.62 -18.58
C VAL A 56 3.03 11.88 -19.38
N LYS A 57 4.14 12.24 -18.72
CA LYS A 57 5.45 12.42 -19.35
C LYS A 57 6.00 11.14 -20.01
N ARG A 58 5.64 9.96 -19.52
CA ARG A 58 6.14 8.65 -19.99
C ARG A 58 5.24 8.00 -21.04
N ILE A 59 3.92 8.22 -20.94
CA ILE A 59 2.89 7.60 -21.79
C ILE A 59 3.22 7.68 -23.30
N PRO A 60 3.63 8.83 -23.88
CA PRO A 60 3.89 8.91 -25.30
C PRO A 60 4.91 7.87 -25.78
N GLY A 61 6.05 7.73 -25.09
CA GLY A 61 7.08 6.74 -25.44
C GLY A 61 6.55 5.30 -25.32
N LEU A 62 5.94 4.98 -24.18
CA LEU A 62 5.38 3.65 -23.90
C LEU A 62 4.37 3.18 -24.95
N LEU A 63 3.52 4.09 -25.45
CA LEU A 63 2.54 3.75 -26.48
C LEU A 63 3.18 3.46 -27.85
N ARG A 64 4.23 4.20 -28.26
CA ARG A 64 4.89 3.94 -29.55
C ARG A 64 5.66 2.62 -29.50
N GLU A 65 6.40 2.38 -28.42
CA GLU A 65 7.22 1.18 -28.23
C GLU A 65 6.37 -0.10 -28.19
N SER A 66 5.20 -0.03 -27.57
CA SER A 66 4.29 -1.17 -27.44
C SER A 66 3.39 -1.43 -28.65
N GLY A 67 3.43 -0.55 -29.66
CA GLY A 67 2.47 -0.57 -30.75
C GLY A 67 1.04 -0.33 -30.27
N TYR A 68 0.86 0.52 -29.25
CA TYR A 68 -0.42 0.95 -28.68
C TYR A 68 -1.23 -0.17 -28.00
N ARG A 69 -0.53 -1.10 -27.35
CA ARG A 69 -1.12 -2.20 -26.58
C ARG A 69 -0.43 -2.33 -25.23
N GLY A 70 -1.14 -2.71 -24.19
CA GLY A 70 -0.53 -2.91 -22.88
C GLY A 70 -1.54 -3.09 -21.78
N GLU A 71 -1.08 -3.06 -20.54
CA GLU A 71 -1.93 -3.13 -19.36
C GLU A 71 -1.98 -1.78 -18.65
N ALA A 72 -3.19 -1.28 -18.39
CA ALA A 72 -3.41 -0.15 -17.51
C ALA A 72 -3.59 -0.65 -16.07
N VAL A 73 -2.86 -0.05 -15.13
CA VAL A 73 -2.96 -0.37 -13.69
C VAL A 73 -3.66 0.79 -13.00
N LEU A 74 -4.76 0.50 -12.31
CA LEU A 74 -5.60 1.51 -11.66
C LEU A 74 -5.87 1.16 -10.20
N HIS A 75 -6.08 2.19 -9.38
CA HIS A 75 -6.74 2.05 -8.08
C HIS A 75 -7.87 3.07 -7.95
N ARG A 76 -8.77 2.85 -7.00
CA ARG A 76 -9.83 3.79 -6.65
C ARG A 76 -9.50 4.51 -5.34
N ALA A 77 -9.60 5.83 -5.34
CA ALA A 77 -9.46 6.68 -4.15
C ALA A 77 -10.29 7.96 -4.34
N ASP A 78 -10.78 8.55 -3.26
CA ASP A 78 -11.48 9.85 -3.28
C ASP A 78 -12.64 9.92 -4.30
N GLY A 79 -13.35 8.80 -4.49
CA GLY A 79 -14.45 8.70 -5.43
C GLY A 79 -14.06 8.65 -6.92
N CYS A 80 -12.77 8.60 -7.25
CA CYS A 80 -12.29 8.50 -8.64
C CYS A 80 -11.25 7.39 -8.82
N TRP A 81 -10.95 7.07 -10.08
CA TRP A 81 -9.91 6.12 -10.45
C TRP A 81 -8.61 6.85 -10.76
N HIS A 82 -7.50 6.30 -10.31
CA HIS A 82 -6.17 6.82 -10.57
C HIS A 82 -5.43 5.81 -11.45
N LEU A 83 -4.93 6.27 -12.59
CA LEU A 83 -4.02 5.50 -13.43
C LEU A 83 -2.62 5.56 -12.81
N ILE A 84 -2.16 4.42 -12.28
CA ILE A 84 -0.87 4.27 -11.59
C ILE A 84 0.24 4.01 -12.59
N ASP A 85 -0.02 3.17 -13.58
CA ASP A 85 0.98 2.77 -14.55
C ASP A 85 0.35 2.29 -15.87
N PHE A 86 1.17 2.29 -16.91
CA PHE A 86 0.88 1.64 -18.17
C PHE A 86 2.05 0.73 -18.53
N ILE A 87 1.79 -0.57 -18.62
CA ILE A 87 2.78 -1.59 -18.92
C ILE A 87 2.70 -1.94 -20.41
N PRO A 88 3.72 -1.60 -21.22
CA PRO A 88 3.80 -1.97 -22.64
C PRO A 88 3.58 -3.47 -22.87
N ALA A 89 2.75 -3.81 -23.86
CA ALA A 89 2.66 -5.18 -24.35
C ALA A 89 4.03 -5.67 -24.84
N GLY A 90 4.37 -6.92 -24.51
CA GLY A 90 5.67 -7.52 -24.84
C GLY A 90 6.73 -7.37 -23.75
N ILE A 91 6.48 -6.55 -22.72
CA ILE A 91 7.29 -6.54 -21.49
C ILE A 91 6.68 -7.53 -20.51
N GLN A 92 7.41 -8.59 -20.17
CA GLN A 92 7.04 -9.46 -19.06
C GLN A 92 7.44 -8.80 -17.75
N ARG A 93 6.57 -7.90 -17.27
CA ARG A 93 6.70 -7.33 -15.94
C ARG A 93 5.71 -8.02 -14.99
N PRO A 94 6.17 -8.53 -13.84
CA PRO A 94 5.25 -8.94 -12.78
C PRO A 94 4.53 -7.72 -12.22
N ILE A 95 3.37 -7.95 -11.60
CA ILE A 95 2.59 -6.92 -10.93
C ILE A 95 2.37 -7.39 -9.51
N TYR A 96 3.16 -6.83 -8.60
CA TYR A 96 3.15 -7.22 -7.20
C TYR A 96 2.44 -6.18 -6.33
N GLY A 97 1.86 -6.66 -5.24
CA GLY A 97 1.48 -5.87 -4.08
C GLY A 97 2.34 -6.25 -2.88
N LEU A 98 2.50 -5.33 -1.93
CA LEU A 98 3.22 -5.56 -0.70
C LEU A 98 2.27 -5.43 0.48
N ALA A 99 2.15 -6.47 1.32
CA ALA A 99 1.50 -6.36 2.61
C ALA A 99 2.58 -6.21 3.69
N VAL A 100 2.36 -5.27 4.62
CA VAL A 100 3.31 -4.94 5.69
C VAL A 100 2.59 -5.03 7.03
N ASP A 101 3.08 -5.92 7.89
CA ASP A 101 2.78 -5.90 9.32
C ASP A 101 3.89 -5.15 10.05
N LEU A 102 3.55 -3.94 10.50
CA LEU A 102 4.44 -2.99 11.14
C LEU A 102 4.35 -3.13 12.66
N GLY A 103 4.94 -4.20 13.16
CA GLY A 103 5.07 -4.43 14.59
C GLY A 103 6.12 -3.52 15.25
N THR A 104 6.01 -3.37 16.57
CA THR A 104 6.98 -2.59 17.35
C THR A 104 8.36 -3.25 17.37
N THR A 105 8.43 -4.57 17.48
CA THR A 105 9.70 -5.32 17.55
C THR A 105 10.14 -5.84 16.20
N THR A 106 9.18 -6.25 15.38
CA THR A 106 9.40 -6.96 14.12
C THR A 106 8.53 -6.34 13.04
N VAL A 107 9.06 -6.24 11.83
CA VAL A 107 8.32 -5.87 10.63
C VAL A 107 8.31 -7.08 9.71
N VAL A 108 7.12 -7.46 9.23
CA VAL A 108 6.92 -8.56 8.28
C VAL A 108 6.41 -7.99 6.97
N LEU A 109 7.03 -8.41 5.87
CA LEU A 109 6.63 -8.10 4.51
C LEU A 109 6.17 -9.37 3.83
N GLU A 110 5.03 -9.30 3.16
CA GLU A 110 4.53 -10.34 2.28
C GLU A 110 4.38 -9.76 0.87
N LEU A 111 5.08 -10.34 -0.09
CA LEU A 111 4.98 -9.95 -1.48
C LEU A 111 3.96 -10.84 -2.18
N VAL A 112 2.99 -10.23 -2.85
CA VAL A 112 1.85 -10.92 -3.47
C VAL A 112 1.79 -10.63 -4.96
N ASP A 113 1.67 -11.65 -5.80
CA ASP A 113 1.35 -11.50 -7.22
C ASP A 113 -0.13 -11.12 -7.39
N LEU A 114 -0.40 -9.93 -7.90
CA LEU A 114 -1.78 -9.41 -8.01
C LEU A 114 -2.58 -10.08 -9.13
N ARG A 115 -1.95 -10.75 -10.10
CA ARG A 115 -2.66 -11.45 -11.17
C ARG A 115 -3.25 -12.77 -10.66
N ASN A 116 -2.49 -13.52 -9.86
CA ASN A 116 -2.91 -14.83 -9.36
C ASN A 116 -3.25 -14.86 -7.86
N ARG A 117 -3.05 -13.73 -7.16
CA ARG A 117 -3.33 -13.50 -5.73
C ARG A 117 -2.57 -14.42 -4.79
N LYS A 118 -1.38 -14.86 -5.18
CA LYS A 118 -0.54 -15.73 -4.35
C LYS A 118 0.63 -14.96 -3.78
N SER A 119 0.98 -15.31 -2.55
CA SER A 119 2.27 -14.96 -1.99
C SER A 119 3.38 -15.55 -2.86
N VAL A 120 4.38 -14.72 -3.13
CA VAL A 120 5.56 -15.08 -3.94
C VAL A 120 6.84 -15.06 -3.13
N ASP A 121 6.93 -14.21 -2.10
CA ASP A 121 8.08 -14.10 -1.22
C ASP A 121 7.69 -13.40 0.10
N SER A 122 8.47 -13.61 1.15
CA SER A 122 8.23 -13.02 2.47
C SER A 122 9.55 -12.60 3.13
N ALA A 123 9.53 -11.52 3.89
CA ALA A 123 10.69 -11.05 4.64
C ALA A 123 10.29 -10.65 6.04
N THR A 124 11.09 -11.01 7.03
CA THR A 124 10.91 -10.60 8.43
C THR A 124 12.21 -9.96 8.93
N PHE A 125 12.10 -8.82 9.60
CA PHE A 125 13.26 -8.14 10.16
C PHE A 125 12.90 -7.39 11.44
N HIS A 126 13.90 -7.12 12.29
CA HIS A 126 13.70 -6.29 13.46
C HIS A 126 13.35 -4.86 13.06
N ASN A 127 12.37 -4.26 13.73
CA ASN A 127 12.01 -2.87 13.51
C ASN A 127 13.23 -1.97 13.83
N PRO A 128 13.81 -1.25 12.83
CA PRO A 128 15.03 -0.50 13.02
C PRO A 128 14.91 0.64 14.05
N GLN A 129 13.69 1.08 14.35
CA GLN A 129 13.40 2.08 15.38
C GLN A 129 13.79 1.62 16.79
N ILE A 130 14.04 0.33 17.01
CA ILE A 130 14.54 -0.20 18.30
C ILE A 130 15.79 0.54 18.80
N LYS A 131 16.58 1.12 17.89
CA LYS A 131 17.75 1.94 18.21
C LYS A 131 17.42 3.21 19.01
N THR A 132 16.20 3.72 18.88
CA THR A 132 15.72 4.94 19.56
C THR A 132 14.97 4.63 20.86
N GLY A 133 14.54 3.38 21.04
CA GLY A 133 13.77 2.93 22.20
C GLY A 133 13.28 1.50 22.03
N VAL A 134 13.41 0.69 23.09
CA VAL A 134 13.00 -0.72 23.09
C VAL A 134 11.49 -0.90 23.10
N ASP A 135 10.75 0.05 23.67
CA ASP A 135 9.29 0.06 23.77
C ASP A 135 8.67 1.29 23.06
N ILE A 136 7.34 1.26 22.90
CA ILE A 136 6.57 2.30 22.21
C ILE A 136 6.70 3.68 22.91
N LEU A 137 6.62 3.74 24.24
CA LEU A 137 6.64 5.00 24.98
C LEU A 137 8.00 5.69 24.86
N SER A 138 9.08 4.92 24.93
CA SER A 138 10.44 5.41 24.69
C SER A 138 10.57 6.03 23.29
N ARG A 139 9.98 5.40 22.26
CA ARG A 139 9.97 5.94 20.90
C ARG A 139 9.09 7.18 20.75
N ILE A 140 7.93 7.25 21.43
CA ILE A 140 7.10 8.46 21.46
C ILE A 140 7.88 9.61 22.12
N HIS A 141 8.61 9.33 23.19
CA HIS A 141 9.46 10.33 23.84
C HIS A 141 10.57 10.81 22.89
N PHE A 142 11.26 9.90 22.21
CA PHE A 142 12.25 10.24 21.18
C PHE A 142 11.65 11.11 20.08
N ALA A 143 10.48 10.74 19.55
CA ALA A 143 9.76 11.50 18.53
C ALA A 143 9.45 12.96 18.93
N SER A 144 9.57 13.28 20.21
CA SER A 144 9.27 14.60 20.80
C SER A 144 10.54 15.36 21.20
N SER A 145 11.72 14.78 20.97
CA SER A 145 13.01 15.33 21.38
C SER A 145 13.53 16.45 20.46
N GLY A 146 12.91 16.65 19.30
CA GLY A 146 13.31 17.68 18.35
C GLY A 146 12.42 17.70 17.10
N MET A 147 12.65 18.71 16.27
CA MET A 147 11.84 19.00 15.08
C MET A 147 11.92 17.91 14.01
N ASP A 148 13.04 17.18 13.95
CA ASP A 148 13.31 16.15 12.94
C ASP A 148 13.18 14.71 13.47
N ALA A 149 12.89 14.51 14.76
CA ALA A 149 12.95 13.20 15.39
C ALA A 149 11.90 12.21 14.83
N VAL A 150 10.71 12.71 14.47
CA VAL A 150 9.67 11.90 13.81
C VAL A 150 10.14 11.49 12.41
N SER A 151 10.74 12.42 11.65
CA SER A 151 11.27 12.14 10.31
C SER A 151 12.40 11.12 10.35
N GLU A 152 13.22 11.12 11.39
CA GLU A 152 14.24 10.09 11.61
C GLU A 152 13.62 8.72 11.86
N LEU A 153 12.62 8.62 12.74
CA LEU A 153 11.86 7.39 12.99
C LEU A 153 11.17 6.86 11.74
N GLN A 154 10.57 7.75 10.93
CA GLN A 154 9.97 7.41 9.64
C GLN A 154 11.03 6.83 8.71
N LYS A 155 12.13 7.56 8.51
CA LYS A 155 13.23 7.17 7.63
C LYS A 155 13.78 5.79 7.99
N MET A 156 13.97 5.49 9.27
CA MET A 156 14.42 4.18 9.74
C MET A 156 13.51 3.02 9.26
N VAL A 157 12.19 3.20 9.31
CA VAL A 157 11.23 2.18 8.85
C VAL A 157 11.23 2.09 7.33
N ILE A 158 11.16 3.23 6.65
CA ILE A 158 11.14 3.30 5.17
C ILE A 158 12.40 2.68 4.57
N GLU A 159 13.58 2.99 5.11
CA GLU A 159 14.85 2.38 4.65
C GLU A 159 14.88 0.88 4.91
N GLY A 160 14.34 0.42 6.05
CA GLY A 160 14.20 -1.00 6.35
C GLY A 160 13.33 -1.73 5.32
N ILE A 161 12.15 -1.18 5.02
CA ILE A 161 11.23 -1.72 4.02
C ILE A 161 11.90 -1.71 2.63
N ASN A 162 12.48 -0.58 2.22
CA ASN A 162 13.14 -0.45 0.92
C ASN A 162 14.28 -1.45 0.74
N ALA A 163 15.09 -1.69 1.77
CA ALA A 163 16.17 -2.66 1.72
C ALA A 163 15.63 -4.09 1.50
N ARG A 164 14.60 -4.50 2.24
CA ARG A 164 14.00 -5.83 2.07
C ARG A 164 13.31 -5.98 0.71
N VAL A 165 12.56 -4.98 0.27
CA VAL A 165 11.93 -4.98 -1.07
C VAL A 165 12.99 -5.10 -2.15
N GLY A 166 14.09 -4.36 -2.07
CA GLY A 166 15.20 -4.46 -3.02
C GLY A 166 15.81 -5.86 -3.08
N GLU A 167 15.97 -6.53 -1.93
CA GLU A 167 16.44 -7.92 -1.86
C GLU A 167 15.45 -8.91 -2.51
N MET A 168 14.16 -8.82 -2.19
CA MET A 168 13.10 -9.66 -2.76
C MET A 168 13.03 -9.49 -4.29
N MET A 169 13.05 -8.24 -4.77
CA MET A 169 13.01 -7.92 -6.19
C MET A 169 14.24 -8.45 -6.93
N LYS A 170 15.43 -8.30 -6.34
CA LYS A 170 16.67 -8.85 -6.89
C LYS A 170 16.61 -10.38 -7.00
N ALA A 171 16.09 -11.07 -5.97
CA ALA A 171 15.94 -12.52 -5.99
C ALA A 171 14.98 -13.00 -7.10
N LEU A 172 13.94 -12.20 -7.38
CA LEU A 172 12.94 -12.49 -8.42
C LEU A 172 13.35 -12.00 -9.82
N GLY A 173 14.51 -11.35 -9.97
CA GLY A 173 14.92 -10.73 -11.24
C GLY A 173 13.97 -9.63 -11.71
N ALA A 174 13.26 -9.00 -10.79
CA ALA A 174 12.29 -7.94 -11.03
C ALA A 174 12.83 -6.59 -10.56
N MET A 175 12.20 -5.52 -11.06
CA MET A 175 12.48 -4.15 -10.63
C MET A 175 11.48 -3.74 -9.53
N PRO A 176 11.87 -2.95 -8.51
CA PRO A 176 10.95 -2.50 -7.45
C PRO A 176 9.69 -1.78 -7.92
N GLU A 177 9.73 -1.14 -9.10
CA GLU A 177 8.57 -0.53 -9.76
C GLU A 177 7.48 -1.54 -10.18
N SER A 178 7.79 -2.84 -10.10
CA SER A 178 6.81 -3.93 -10.25
C SER A 178 5.87 -4.03 -9.05
N VAL A 179 6.24 -3.49 -7.90
CA VAL A 179 5.35 -3.35 -6.73
C VAL A 179 4.49 -2.11 -6.95
N VAL A 180 3.21 -2.31 -7.26
CA VAL A 180 2.28 -1.26 -7.68
C VAL A 180 1.29 -0.85 -6.61
N ALA A 181 1.33 -1.48 -5.43
CA ALA A 181 0.49 -1.15 -4.29
C ALA A 181 1.10 -1.68 -3.00
N ILE A 182 0.81 -1.01 -1.89
CA ILE A 182 1.23 -1.44 -0.56
C ILE A 182 0.09 -1.26 0.43
N SER A 183 -0.10 -2.26 1.29
CA SER A 183 -1.01 -2.20 2.43
C SER A 183 -0.22 -2.36 3.72
N VAL A 184 -0.47 -1.50 4.71
CA VAL A 184 0.28 -1.45 5.97
C VAL A 184 -0.70 -1.57 7.15
N ALA A 185 -0.47 -2.55 8.00
CA ALA A 185 -1.17 -2.74 9.27
C ALA A 185 -0.17 -2.61 10.42
N GLY A 186 -0.60 -2.06 11.54
CA GLY A 186 0.24 -1.81 12.71
C GLY A 186 -0.49 -0.96 13.71
N ASN A 187 -0.01 -0.93 14.96
CA ASN A 187 -0.65 -0.13 15.99
C ASN A 187 -0.63 1.37 15.65
N THR A 188 -1.49 2.15 16.32
CA THR A 188 -1.67 3.58 16.04
C THR A 188 -0.35 4.37 16.10
N THR A 189 0.53 4.06 17.06
CA THR A 189 1.82 4.75 17.16
C THR A 189 2.75 4.42 15.99
N MET A 190 2.82 3.14 15.61
CA MET A 190 3.68 2.70 14.50
C MET A 190 3.21 3.30 13.16
N THR A 191 1.90 3.34 12.91
CA THR A 191 1.33 3.95 11.70
C THR A 191 1.60 5.46 11.65
N HIS A 192 1.51 6.18 12.77
CA HIS A 192 1.87 7.60 12.83
C HIS A 192 3.34 7.83 12.49
N MET A 193 4.26 7.06 13.09
CA MET A 193 5.70 7.18 12.80
C MET A 193 6.02 6.83 11.34
N PHE A 194 5.39 5.79 10.77
CA PHE A 194 5.54 5.43 9.35
C PHE A 194 5.09 6.56 8.41
N LEU A 195 4.07 7.33 8.79
CA LEU A 195 3.56 8.46 8.03
C LEU A 195 4.28 9.79 8.34
N GLY A 196 5.30 9.79 9.19
CA GLY A 196 5.99 11.02 9.59
C GLY A 196 5.14 11.95 10.46
N ILE A 197 4.11 11.41 11.12
CA ILE A 197 3.19 12.14 11.99
C ILE A 197 3.63 11.97 13.44
N THR A 198 3.66 13.07 14.19
CA THR A 198 4.04 13.02 15.61
C THR A 198 3.04 12.17 16.43
N PRO A 199 3.51 11.17 17.18
CA PRO A 199 2.67 10.37 18.06
C PRO A 199 2.59 10.95 19.49
N TYR A 200 3.11 12.16 19.73
CA TYR A 200 3.29 12.72 21.07
C TYR A 200 2.04 12.73 21.95
N TRP A 201 0.87 13.00 21.36
CA TRP A 201 -0.40 13.11 22.06
C TRP A 201 -1.12 11.76 22.28
N ILE A 202 -0.63 10.67 21.68
CA ILE A 202 -1.24 9.34 21.78
C ILE A 202 -1.17 8.81 23.23
N CYS A 203 -0.04 9.01 23.91
CA CYS A 203 0.19 8.51 25.26
C CYS A 203 -0.08 9.55 26.36
N ARG A 204 -0.67 10.69 26.02
CA ARG A 204 -0.96 11.79 26.96
C ARG A 204 -2.45 12.04 27.02
N GLU A 205 -3.00 12.18 28.22
CA GLU A 205 -4.41 12.50 28.41
C GLU A 205 -4.81 13.73 27.57
N PRO A 206 -5.92 13.67 26.79
CA PRO A 206 -6.96 12.62 26.76
C PRO A 206 -6.76 11.50 25.70
N TYR A 207 -5.51 11.18 25.35
CA TYR A 207 -5.07 10.06 24.49
C TYR A 207 -5.61 10.16 23.07
N ILE A 208 -5.24 11.23 22.37
CA ILE A 208 -5.83 11.58 21.08
C ILE A 208 -4.79 11.40 19.97
N PRO A 209 -4.99 10.45 19.03
CA PRO A 209 -4.17 10.37 17.83
C PRO A 209 -4.49 11.52 16.87
N ALA A 210 -3.57 11.80 15.95
CA ALA A 210 -3.77 12.85 14.95
C ALA A 210 -4.90 12.51 13.97
N ALA A 211 -4.96 11.24 13.56
CA ALA A 211 -6.03 10.70 12.73
C ALA A 211 -6.17 9.18 12.89
N ASN A 212 -7.35 8.68 12.55
CA ASN A 212 -7.67 7.25 12.53
C ASN A 212 -7.72 6.67 11.11
N ARG A 213 -7.86 7.51 10.08
CA ARG A 213 -7.94 7.11 8.67
C ARG A 213 -7.00 7.99 7.87
N PHE A 214 -6.30 7.37 6.93
CA PHE A 214 -5.36 8.04 6.04
C PHE A 214 -5.68 7.64 4.61
N GLU A 215 -5.87 8.63 3.75
CA GLU A 215 -6.31 8.45 2.36
C GLU A 215 -5.37 9.24 1.43
N GLY A 216 -5.32 8.84 0.15
CA GLY A 216 -4.58 9.57 -0.88
C GLY A 216 -3.04 9.51 -0.80
N ILE A 217 -2.46 8.62 0.02
CA ILE A 217 -1.00 8.52 0.18
C ILE A 217 -0.36 7.76 -0.98
N LYS A 218 0.70 8.32 -1.57
CA LYS A 218 1.52 7.65 -2.59
C LYS A 218 2.86 7.20 -2.01
N ALA A 219 3.43 6.15 -2.62
CA ALA A 219 4.75 5.65 -2.25
C ALA A 219 5.83 6.74 -2.34
N LEU A 220 5.75 7.61 -3.34
CA LEU A 220 6.67 8.74 -3.50
C LEU A 220 6.66 9.70 -2.31
N ASP A 221 5.49 9.96 -1.72
CA ASP A 221 5.34 10.91 -0.61
C ASP A 221 6.04 10.43 0.67
N LEU A 222 6.21 9.11 0.81
CA LEU A 222 6.87 8.48 1.94
C LEU A 222 8.34 8.11 1.66
N GLY A 223 8.80 8.22 0.41
CA GLY A 223 10.14 7.76 0.02
C GLY A 223 10.27 6.24 -0.11
N LEU A 224 9.16 5.52 -0.34
CA LEU A 224 9.20 4.09 -0.64
C LEU A 224 9.75 3.86 -2.06
N ALA A 225 10.77 3.01 -2.16
CA ALA A 225 11.46 2.68 -3.40
C ALA A 225 10.72 1.59 -4.19
N ILE A 226 9.45 1.83 -4.49
CA ILE A 226 8.57 1.00 -5.33
C ILE A 226 8.02 1.84 -6.48
N ASN A 227 6.93 1.42 -7.15
CA ASN A 227 6.29 2.30 -8.13
C ASN A 227 5.91 3.63 -7.44
N PRO A 228 6.37 4.80 -7.93
CA PRO A 228 6.18 6.07 -7.21
C PRO A 228 4.71 6.48 -7.10
N LEU A 229 3.84 5.98 -7.98
CA LEU A 229 2.40 6.22 -7.96
C LEU A 229 1.63 5.11 -7.24
N ALA A 230 2.31 4.11 -6.68
CA ALA A 230 1.66 3.06 -5.90
C ALA A 230 0.90 3.68 -4.72
N PRO A 231 -0.39 3.38 -4.55
CA PRO A 231 -1.13 3.81 -3.37
C PRO A 231 -0.61 3.06 -2.14
N VAL A 232 -0.52 3.80 -1.04
CA VAL A 232 -0.21 3.29 0.29
C VAL A 232 -1.49 3.25 1.10
N GLN A 233 -2.04 2.06 1.31
CA GLN A 233 -3.21 1.87 2.14
C GLN A 233 -2.76 1.55 3.57
N VAL A 234 -3.03 2.46 4.50
CA VAL A 234 -2.82 2.20 5.93
C VAL A 234 -4.15 1.75 6.53
N PHE A 235 -4.14 0.62 7.23
CA PHE A 235 -5.34 0.13 7.92
C PHE A 235 -5.83 1.18 8.93
N PRO A 236 -7.16 1.36 9.07
CA PRO A 236 -7.70 2.37 9.96
C PRO A 236 -7.42 2.01 11.42
N ASN A 237 -7.16 3.01 12.24
CA ASN A 237 -7.03 2.89 13.69
C ASN A 237 -8.37 3.22 14.39
N ILE A 238 -8.48 2.85 15.67
CA ILE A 238 -9.56 3.23 16.59
C ILE A 238 -8.94 3.81 17.86
N GLY A 239 -8.57 5.09 17.82
CA GLY A 239 -7.95 5.76 18.95
C GLY A 239 -6.50 5.34 19.19
N SER A 240 -5.98 5.59 20.39
CA SER A 240 -4.55 5.44 20.68
C SER A 240 -4.02 4.01 20.78
N TYR A 241 -4.86 3.07 21.21
CA TYR A 241 -4.42 1.72 21.64
C TYR A 241 -5.06 0.58 20.83
N PHE A 242 -5.92 0.91 19.88
CA PHE A 242 -6.54 -0.07 18.98
C PHE A 242 -6.15 0.31 17.56
N GLY A 243 -5.17 -0.39 17.00
CA GLY A 243 -4.59 -0.03 15.72
C GLY A 243 -5.14 -0.81 14.53
N GLY A 244 -4.55 -0.52 13.36
CA GLY A 244 -4.85 -1.19 12.11
C GLY A 244 -4.42 -2.66 12.07
N ASP A 245 -3.45 -3.06 12.88
CA ASP A 245 -3.08 -4.47 13.12
C ASP A 245 -4.25 -5.29 13.65
N LEU A 246 -4.95 -4.80 14.68
CA LEU A 246 -6.14 -5.48 15.20
C LEU A 246 -7.28 -5.53 14.19
N ILE A 247 -7.50 -4.43 13.44
CA ILE A 247 -8.52 -4.39 12.38
C ILE A 247 -8.18 -5.41 11.28
N ALA A 248 -6.91 -5.54 10.91
CA ALA A 248 -6.45 -6.55 9.98
C ALA A 248 -6.70 -7.97 10.53
N GLY A 249 -6.47 -8.21 11.82
CA GLY A 249 -6.79 -9.48 12.49
C GLY A 249 -8.29 -9.82 12.49
N ILE A 250 -9.15 -8.83 12.76
CA ILE A 250 -10.61 -8.98 12.67
C ILE A 250 -11.02 -9.35 11.25
N LEU A 251 -10.48 -8.65 10.25
CA LEU A 251 -10.75 -8.90 8.83
C LEU A 251 -10.30 -10.32 8.46
N ALA A 252 -9.05 -10.68 8.75
CA ALA A 252 -8.45 -11.96 8.39
C ALA A 252 -9.13 -13.16 9.07
N SER A 253 -9.58 -13.01 10.32
CA SER A 253 -10.30 -14.08 11.04
C SER A 253 -11.72 -14.28 10.52
N GLY A 254 -12.31 -13.25 9.88
CA GLY A 254 -13.71 -13.22 9.48
C GLY A 254 -14.67 -13.20 10.66
N MET A 255 -14.20 -12.81 11.86
CA MET A 255 -15.05 -12.79 13.06
C MET A 255 -16.21 -11.80 12.93
N GLY A 256 -15.99 -10.66 12.27
CA GLY A 256 -17.02 -9.65 12.03
C GLY A 256 -18.10 -10.06 11.03
N GLU A 257 -17.95 -11.20 10.36
CA GLU A 257 -18.92 -11.74 9.39
C GLU A 257 -19.81 -12.85 9.98
N ARG A 258 -19.58 -13.21 11.26
CA ARG A 258 -20.26 -14.33 11.93
C ARG A 258 -21.18 -13.82 13.03
N SER A 259 -22.21 -14.61 13.32
CA SER A 259 -23.16 -14.30 14.39
C SER A 259 -22.73 -14.88 15.74
N GLU A 260 -21.85 -15.88 15.71
CA GLU A 260 -21.34 -16.59 16.86
C GLU A 260 -20.31 -15.75 17.61
N ILE A 261 -20.51 -15.61 18.92
CA ILE A 261 -19.54 -14.92 19.79
C ILE A 261 -18.18 -15.62 19.68
N SER A 262 -17.18 -14.82 19.38
CA SER A 262 -15.79 -15.24 19.21
C SER A 262 -14.85 -14.31 19.96
N ILE A 263 -13.66 -14.82 20.26
CA ILE A 263 -12.60 -14.05 20.90
C ILE A 263 -11.36 -14.09 20.00
N LEU A 264 -10.85 -12.92 19.65
CA LEU A 264 -9.55 -12.74 19.03
C LEU A 264 -8.61 -12.18 20.09
N VAL A 265 -7.49 -12.86 20.29
CA VAL A 265 -6.44 -12.44 21.22
C VAL A 265 -5.17 -12.25 20.40
N ASP A 266 -4.74 -11.01 20.24
CA ASP A 266 -3.43 -10.69 19.69
C ASP A 266 -2.42 -10.65 20.84
N VAL A 267 -1.39 -11.49 20.74
CA VAL A 267 -0.38 -11.64 21.79
C VAL A 267 0.94 -11.11 21.24
N GLY A 268 1.11 -9.80 21.37
CA GLY A 268 2.33 -9.10 21.01
C GLY A 268 3.05 -8.52 22.22
N THR A 269 3.66 -7.34 22.04
CA THR A 269 4.23 -6.56 23.16
C THR A 269 3.14 -6.11 24.13
N ASN A 270 1.93 -5.86 23.62
CA ASN A 270 0.71 -5.71 24.39
C ASN A 270 -0.18 -6.92 24.13
N ALA A 271 -1.17 -7.15 25.01
CA ALA A 271 -2.21 -8.14 24.78
C ALA A 271 -3.51 -7.40 24.45
N GLU A 272 -3.87 -7.38 23.17
CA GLU A 272 -5.12 -6.81 22.72
C GLU A 272 -6.18 -7.91 22.51
N VAL A 273 -7.40 -7.64 22.99
CA VAL A 273 -8.50 -8.62 22.97
C VAL A 273 -9.72 -8.00 22.32
N VAL A 274 -10.30 -8.72 21.35
CA VAL A 274 -11.58 -8.39 20.72
C VAL A 274 -12.55 -9.52 21.02
N ILE A 275 -13.74 -9.18 21.49
CA ILE A 275 -14.85 -10.12 21.71
C ILE A 275 -16.09 -9.60 21.01
N GLY A 276 -16.79 -10.48 20.29
CA GLY A 276 -17.97 -10.11 19.51
C GLY A 276 -18.57 -11.31 18.81
#